data_AF-A0A963HEM8-F1
#
_entry.id   AF-A0A963HEM8-F1
#
_cell.length_a   1.000
_cell.length_b   1.000
_cell.length_c   1.000
_cell.angle_alpha   90.00
_cell.angle_beta   90.00
_cell.angle_gamma   90.00
#
_symmetry.space_group_name_H-M   'P 1'
#
loop_
_entity.id
_entity.type
_entity.pdbx_description
1 polymer ?
#
loop_
_entity_poly.entity_id
_entity_poly.type
_entity_poly.pdbx_seq_one_letter_code
_entity_poly.pdbx_strand_id
1 'polypeptide(L)'
;MVVLVATRKGAWLYHGDAQRDTWRVDGPHFLGHIISHLVLDPRDQRTLLAAAKTGHLGPTIFRSTDLGRSWREARQPPAFAPVATDDQGLPGRSVDHSFWLTPGNASEADVWYAGTSPQGLFRSDDGGDSWRPFSSINDDPRYRQWMGSFQDGTPDGPKLHSIIVDPRD
;
A
#
# COMPACT_ATOMS: atom_id res chain seq x y z
N MET A 1 -12.91 -19.95 -0.64
CA MET A 1 -11.70 -19.27 -0.11
C MET A 1 -11.06 -18.42 -1.21
N VAL A 2 -10.32 -17.37 -0.88
CA VAL A 2 -9.51 -16.63 -1.89
C VAL A 2 -8.06 -16.52 -1.44
N VAL A 3 -7.12 -16.70 -2.37
CA VAL A 3 -5.68 -16.41 -2.18
C VAL A 3 -5.29 -15.30 -3.14
N LEU A 4 -4.67 -14.27 -2.58
CA LEU A 4 -4.23 -13.06 -3.30
C LEU A 4 -2.74 -13.19 -3.59
N VAL A 5 -2.35 -13.10 -4.86
CA VAL A 5 -0.96 -13.23 -5.29
C VAL A 5 -0.51 -11.95 -5.96
N ALA A 6 0.48 -11.29 -5.36
CA ALA A 6 1.14 -10.11 -5.88
C ALA A 6 2.51 -10.49 -6.49
N THR A 7 2.83 -9.97 -7.67
CA THR A 7 4.07 -10.31 -8.37
C THR A 7 4.70 -9.07 -9.04
N ARG A 8 5.93 -9.22 -9.52
CA ARG A 8 6.60 -8.22 -10.37
C ARG A 8 5.98 -8.04 -11.77
N LYS A 9 4.94 -8.82 -12.14
CA LYS A 9 4.31 -8.81 -13.47
C LYS A 9 2.78 -8.74 -13.44
N GLY A 10 2.17 -8.47 -12.29
CA GLY A 10 0.73 -8.35 -12.11
C GLY A 10 0.24 -9.01 -10.83
N ALA A 11 -1.08 -9.14 -10.71
CA ALA A 11 -1.75 -9.83 -9.62
C ALA A 11 -2.68 -10.94 -10.12
N TRP A 12 -2.88 -11.96 -9.27
CA TRP A 12 -3.80 -13.06 -9.50
C TRP A 12 -4.62 -13.33 -8.24
N LEU A 13 -5.89 -13.66 -8.45
CA LEU A 13 -6.80 -14.12 -7.40
C LEU A 13 -7.12 -15.59 -7.67
N TYR A 14 -6.84 -16.45 -6.70
CA TYR A 14 -7.17 -17.86 -6.77
C TYR A 14 -8.39 -18.11 -5.91
N HIS A 15 -9.49 -18.56 -6.52
CA HIS A 15 -10.75 -18.86 -5.84
C HIS A 15 -10.87 -20.36 -5.61
N GLY A 16 -10.74 -20.77 -4.35
CA GLY A 16 -10.91 -22.15 -3.93
C GLY A 16 -12.37 -22.45 -3.58
N ASP A 17 -12.82 -23.66 -3.87
CA ASP A 17 -14.08 -24.20 -3.37
C ASP A 17 -14.10 -24.30 -1.82
N ALA A 18 -15.20 -24.82 -1.26
CA ALA A 18 -15.34 -24.94 0.20
C ALA A 18 -14.32 -25.91 0.83
N GLN A 19 -13.90 -26.94 0.10
CA GLN A 19 -12.96 -27.96 0.59
C GLN A 19 -11.49 -27.58 0.32
N ARG A 20 -11.25 -26.62 -0.57
CA ARG A 20 -9.96 -26.17 -1.09
C ARG A 20 -9.29 -27.18 -2.02
N ASP A 21 -10.08 -28.03 -2.67
CA ASP A 21 -9.61 -29.08 -3.57
C ASP A 21 -9.48 -28.58 -5.00
N THR A 22 -10.44 -27.76 -5.45
CA THR A 22 -10.42 -27.15 -6.78
C THR A 22 -10.27 -25.63 -6.71
N TRP A 23 -9.55 -25.08 -7.69
CA TRP A 23 -9.18 -23.67 -7.73
C TRP A 23 -9.42 -23.07 -9.11
N ARG A 24 -10.18 -21.97 -9.16
CA ARG A 24 -10.33 -21.13 -10.35
C ARG A 24 -9.36 -19.96 -10.27
N VAL A 25 -8.59 -19.74 -11.33
CA VAL A 25 -7.67 -18.60 -11.45
C VAL A 25 -8.40 -17.40 -12.04
N ASP A 26 -8.13 -16.22 -11.50
CA ASP A 26 -8.60 -14.93 -11.98
C ASP A 26 -7.40 -13.98 -12.14
N GLY A 27 -7.23 -13.43 -13.35
CA GLY A 27 -6.06 -12.64 -13.75
C GLY A 27 -5.43 -13.08 -15.09
N PRO A 28 -4.31 -12.45 -15.50
CA PRO A 28 -3.57 -11.43 -14.76
C PRO A 28 -4.36 -10.12 -14.65
N HIS A 29 -4.43 -9.57 -13.43
CA HIS A 29 -4.75 -8.16 -13.22
C HIS A 29 -3.47 -7.34 -13.34
N PHE A 30 -3.56 -6.15 -13.93
CA PHE A 30 -2.44 -5.22 -14.05
C PHE A 30 -1.19 -5.84 -14.71
N LEU A 31 -1.37 -6.59 -15.81
CA LEU A 31 -0.28 -7.25 -16.50
C LEU A 31 0.85 -6.25 -16.83
N GLY A 32 2.06 -6.55 -16.38
CA GLY A 32 3.24 -5.71 -16.57
C GLY A 32 3.49 -4.67 -15.46
N HIS A 33 2.55 -4.46 -14.55
CA HIS A 33 2.79 -3.66 -13.34
C HIS A 33 3.45 -4.50 -12.26
N ILE A 34 4.22 -3.86 -11.37
CA ILE A 34 4.72 -4.50 -10.15
C ILE A 34 3.67 -4.31 -9.06
N ILE A 35 3.17 -5.40 -8.51
CA ILE A 35 2.27 -5.38 -7.35
C ILE A 35 3.08 -5.81 -6.13
N SER A 36 3.20 -4.92 -5.14
CA SER A 36 3.97 -5.17 -3.92
C SER A 36 3.12 -5.87 -2.86
N HIS A 37 1.84 -5.52 -2.77
CA HIS A 37 0.91 -6.08 -1.78
C HIS A 37 -0.53 -5.99 -2.28
N LEU A 38 -1.34 -6.99 -1.94
CA LEU A 38 -2.75 -7.10 -2.32
C LEU A 38 -3.54 -7.60 -1.10
N VAL A 39 -4.49 -6.80 -0.62
CA VAL A 39 -5.16 -7.03 0.67
C VAL A 39 -6.67 -6.93 0.51
N LEU A 40 -7.38 -7.92 1.05
CA LEU A 40 -8.84 -7.90 1.23
C LEU A 40 -9.18 -7.27 2.58
N ASP A 41 -10.13 -6.35 2.58
CA ASP A 41 -10.67 -5.78 3.79
C ASP A 41 -11.47 -6.84 4.58
N PRO A 42 -11.06 -7.20 5.80
CA PRO A 42 -11.82 -8.15 6.61
C PRO A 42 -13.14 -7.56 7.13
N ARG A 43 -13.31 -6.23 7.13
CA ARG A 43 -14.48 -5.54 7.69
C ARG A 43 -15.71 -5.66 6.80
N ASP A 44 -15.52 -5.66 5.48
CA ASP A 44 -16.61 -5.78 4.50
C ASP A 44 -16.53 -7.03 3.61
N GLN A 45 -15.41 -7.77 3.67
CA GLN A 45 -15.14 -8.98 2.89
C GLN A 45 -15.31 -8.80 1.37
N ARG A 46 -15.13 -7.56 0.87
CA ARG A 46 -15.39 -7.21 -0.53
C ARG A 46 -14.36 -6.25 -1.10
N THR A 47 -13.91 -5.27 -0.32
CA THR A 47 -12.99 -4.23 -0.78
C THR A 47 -11.57 -4.78 -0.84
N LEU A 48 -10.88 -4.58 -1.96
CA LEU A 48 -9.48 -4.95 -2.15
C LEU A 48 -8.65 -3.70 -2.45
N LEU A 49 -7.47 -3.62 -1.85
CA LEU A 49 -6.44 -2.65 -2.22
C LEU A 49 -5.19 -3.34 -2.77
N ALA A 50 -4.63 -2.80 -3.84
CA ALA A 50 -3.40 -3.27 -4.48
C ALA A 50 -2.35 -2.15 -4.53
N ALA A 51 -1.23 -2.35 -3.84
CA ALA A 51 -0.09 -1.44 -3.90
C ALA A 51 0.69 -1.71 -5.19
N ALA A 52 0.69 -0.75 -6.12
CA ALA A 52 1.22 -0.92 -7.46
C ALA A 52 2.32 0.10 -7.77
N LYS A 53 3.39 -0.36 -8.40
CA LYS A 53 4.34 0.50 -9.12
C LYS A 53 4.09 0.32 -10.61
N THR A 54 3.54 1.36 -11.23
CA THR A 54 3.26 1.37 -12.67
C THR A 54 4.50 1.81 -13.45
N GLY A 55 4.52 1.57 -14.75
CA GLY A 55 5.64 2.00 -15.60
C GLY A 55 5.77 3.53 -15.65
N HIS A 56 4.78 4.22 -16.22
CA HIS A 56 4.86 5.65 -16.53
C HIS A 56 4.06 6.56 -15.58
N LEU A 57 3.12 6.03 -14.79
CA LEU A 57 2.31 6.83 -13.84
C LEU A 57 2.94 6.91 -12.45
N GLY A 58 3.99 6.12 -12.20
CA GLY A 58 4.63 6.05 -10.89
C GLY A 58 3.89 5.12 -9.91
N PRO A 59 4.15 5.27 -8.60
CA PRO A 59 3.54 4.45 -7.58
C PRO A 59 2.13 4.92 -7.23
N THR A 60 1.22 3.95 -7.07
CA THR A 60 -0.19 4.21 -6.79
C THR A 60 -0.81 3.07 -5.98
N ILE A 61 -2.06 3.23 -5.60
CA ILE A 61 -2.88 2.19 -4.99
C ILE A 61 -4.13 2.03 -5.85
N PHE A 62 -4.43 0.80 -6.27
CA PHE A 62 -5.70 0.48 -6.92
C PHE A 62 -6.69 -0.06 -5.90
N ARG A 63 -7.94 0.35 -6.02
CA ARG A 63 -9.07 -0.09 -5.21
C ARG A 63 -10.08 -0.85 -6.06
N SER A 64 -10.57 -1.96 -5.54
CA SER A 64 -11.77 -2.65 -6.03
C SER A 64 -12.80 -2.74 -4.90
N THR A 65 -14.08 -2.56 -5.23
CA THR A 65 -15.21 -2.75 -4.31
C THR A 65 -16.12 -3.90 -4.75
N ASP A 66 -15.64 -4.76 -5.64
CA ASP A 66 -16.39 -5.84 -6.27
C ASP A 66 -15.55 -7.13 -6.40
N LEU A 67 -14.68 -7.38 -5.42
CA LEU A 67 -13.80 -8.56 -5.37
C LEU A 67 -12.87 -8.70 -6.59
N GLY A 68 -12.40 -7.57 -7.12
CA GLY A 68 -11.38 -7.52 -8.16
C GLY A 68 -11.91 -7.55 -9.59
N ARG A 69 -13.25 -7.50 -9.78
CA ARG A 69 -13.86 -7.45 -11.12
C ARG A 69 -13.58 -6.12 -11.82
N SER A 70 -13.58 -5.02 -11.07
CA SER A 70 -13.17 -3.71 -11.53
C SER A 70 -12.27 -3.01 -10.53
N TRP A 71 -11.36 -2.18 -11.05
CA TRP A 71 -10.36 -1.47 -10.27
C TRP A 71 -10.34 0.01 -10.63
N ARG A 72 -10.12 0.86 -9.63
CA ARG A 72 -9.94 2.30 -9.78
C ARG A 72 -8.61 2.70 -9.16
N GLU A 73 -7.86 3.53 -9.86
CA GLU A 73 -6.67 4.15 -9.29
C GLU A 73 -7.07 5.17 -8.22
N ALA A 74 -6.30 5.26 -7.14
CA ALA A 74 -6.46 6.31 -6.14
C ALA A 74 -6.35 7.69 -6.79
N ARG A 75 -7.33 8.57 -6.54
CA ARG A 75 -7.28 9.96 -7.02
C ARG A 75 -6.10 10.74 -6.43
N GLN A 76 -5.68 10.39 -5.22
CA GLN A 76 -4.51 10.97 -4.56
C GLN A 76 -3.68 9.85 -3.91
N PRO A 77 -2.66 9.31 -4.60
CA PRO A 77 -1.82 8.26 -4.06
C PRO A 77 -0.88 8.77 -2.96
N PRO A 78 -0.24 7.88 -2.17
CA PRO A 78 0.75 8.26 -1.17
C PRO A 78 1.88 9.11 -1.75
N ALA A 79 2.07 10.32 -1.21
CA ALA A 79 3.14 11.22 -1.59
C ALA A 79 3.57 12.08 -0.40
N PHE A 80 4.88 12.21 -0.18
CA PHE A 80 5.41 13.17 0.79
C PHE A 80 5.13 14.61 0.35
N ALA A 81 5.20 15.55 1.29
CA ALA A 81 5.11 16.96 0.97
C ALA A 81 6.24 17.37 0.00
N PRO A 82 5.94 18.20 -1.02
CA PRO A 82 6.93 18.61 -2.02
C PRO A 82 7.86 19.67 -1.44
N VAL A 83 8.94 19.22 -0.78
CA VAL A 83 10.03 20.08 -0.30
C VAL A 83 11.29 19.80 -1.09
N ALA A 84 12.04 20.83 -1.46
CA ALA A 84 13.33 20.64 -2.14
C ALA A 84 14.36 20.00 -1.21
N THR A 85 14.36 20.44 0.03
CA THR A 85 15.30 20.03 1.08
C THR A 85 14.53 19.90 2.40
N ASP A 86 14.88 18.91 3.22
CA ASP A 86 14.34 18.77 4.57
C ASP A 86 15.06 19.68 5.59
N ASP A 87 14.62 19.63 6.84
CA ASP A 87 15.14 20.40 7.98
C ASP A 87 16.60 20.08 8.32
N GLN A 88 17.13 18.97 7.80
CA GLN A 88 18.51 18.51 7.98
C GLN A 88 19.39 18.77 6.76
N GLY A 89 18.88 19.49 5.75
CA GLY A 89 19.66 19.83 4.55
C GLY A 89 19.75 18.70 3.52
N LEU A 90 18.99 17.61 3.69
CA LEU A 90 18.95 16.48 2.74
C LEU A 90 17.86 16.69 1.68
N PRO A 91 17.98 16.08 0.48
CA PRO A 91 16.94 16.15 -0.54
C PRO A 91 15.59 15.68 0.00
N GLY A 92 14.52 16.37 -0.44
CA GLY A 92 13.16 15.98 -0.17
C GLY A 92 12.88 14.52 -0.55
N ARG A 93 11.99 13.87 0.21
CA ARG A 93 11.63 12.47 -0.02
C ARG A 93 10.57 12.38 -1.12
N SER A 94 10.69 11.38 -1.98
CA SER A 94 9.65 10.97 -2.92
C SER A 94 9.33 9.50 -2.69
N VAL A 95 8.07 9.12 -2.86
CA VAL A 95 7.67 7.70 -2.79
C VAL A 95 8.15 7.02 -4.07
N ASP A 96 8.94 5.96 -3.94
CA ASP A 96 9.31 5.07 -5.06
C ASP A 96 8.24 4.01 -5.30
N HIS A 97 7.72 3.40 -4.22
CA HIS A 97 6.58 2.50 -4.24
C HIS A 97 5.87 2.37 -2.89
N SER A 98 4.58 2.12 -2.93
CA SER A 98 3.84 1.55 -1.79
C SER A 98 4.24 0.08 -1.62
N PHE A 99 4.60 -0.31 -0.40
CA PHE A 99 5.10 -1.64 -0.09
C PHE A 99 4.14 -2.44 0.79
N TRP A 100 3.47 -1.79 1.76
CA TRP A 100 2.60 -2.45 2.73
C TRP A 100 1.24 -1.76 2.81
N LEU A 101 0.19 -2.54 3.08
CA LEU A 101 -1.20 -2.07 3.22
C LEU A 101 -1.81 -2.74 4.45
N THR A 102 -2.57 -1.98 5.24
CA THR A 102 -3.23 -2.49 6.44
C THR A 102 -4.60 -1.82 6.61
N PRO A 103 -5.70 -2.58 6.68
CA PRO A 103 -7.00 -2.00 7.03
C PRO A 103 -6.97 -1.44 8.45
N GLY A 104 -7.71 -0.38 8.69
CA GLY A 104 -7.88 0.24 10.00
C GLY A 104 -8.69 -0.63 10.97
N ASN A 105 -9.02 -0.05 12.13
CA ASN A 105 -9.81 -0.73 13.15
C ASN A 105 -11.19 -1.12 12.60
N ALA A 106 -11.82 -2.15 13.18
CA ALA A 106 -13.17 -2.58 12.82
C ALA A 106 -14.23 -1.47 13.01
N SER A 107 -13.98 -0.53 13.92
CA SER A 107 -14.84 0.65 14.16
C SER A 107 -14.69 1.75 13.10
N GLU A 108 -13.65 1.70 12.26
CA GLU A 108 -13.32 2.74 11.27
C GLU A 108 -13.39 2.18 9.84
N ALA A 109 -14.60 1.87 9.32
CA ALA A 109 -14.80 1.09 8.09
C ALA A 109 -13.96 1.49 6.86
N ASP A 110 -13.72 2.78 6.64
CA ASP A 110 -13.00 3.29 5.46
C ASP A 110 -11.52 3.61 5.72
N VAL A 111 -11.04 3.42 6.95
CA VAL A 111 -9.65 3.76 7.29
C VAL A 111 -8.69 2.68 6.79
N TRP A 112 -7.59 3.11 6.19
CA TRP A 112 -6.47 2.25 5.78
C TRP A 112 -5.14 2.95 6.04
N TYR A 113 -4.09 2.14 6.21
CA TYR A 113 -2.71 2.59 6.33
C TYR A 113 -1.85 1.99 5.23
N ALA A 114 -0.90 2.79 4.73
CA ALA A 114 0.06 2.38 3.73
C ALA A 114 1.49 2.69 4.19
N GLY A 115 2.37 1.71 4.01
CA GLY A 115 3.81 1.84 4.22
C GLY A 115 4.53 1.91 2.88
N THR A 116 5.45 2.85 2.72
CA THR A 116 6.16 3.10 1.45
C THR A 116 7.64 2.74 1.50
N SER A 117 8.27 2.74 0.32
CA SER A 117 9.71 2.91 0.11
C SER A 117 9.95 4.28 -0.52
N PRO A 118 10.83 5.14 0.04
CA PRO A 118 11.46 5.02 1.36
C PRO A 118 10.41 5.00 2.49
N GLN A 119 10.84 4.75 3.73
CA GLN A 119 9.93 4.61 4.87
C GLN A 119 9.00 5.83 4.98
N GLY A 120 7.70 5.58 5.11
CA GLY A 120 6.70 6.61 5.22
C GLY A 120 5.37 5.97 5.58
N LEU A 121 4.64 6.60 6.49
CA LEU A 121 3.31 6.16 6.88
C LEU A 121 2.28 7.11 6.28
N PHE A 122 1.28 6.53 5.63
CA PHE A 122 0.16 7.26 5.04
C PHE A 122 -1.15 6.68 5.55
N ARG A 123 -2.15 7.54 5.68
CA ARG A 123 -3.50 7.17 6.09
C ARG A 123 -4.49 7.55 4.99
N SER A 124 -5.45 6.69 4.74
CA SER A 124 -6.67 6.99 4.00
C SER A 124 -7.84 6.87 4.94
N ASP A 125 -8.87 7.68 4.72
CA ASP A 125 -10.13 7.69 5.46
C ASP A 125 -11.35 7.49 4.53
N ASP A 126 -11.09 7.15 3.27
CA ASP A 126 -12.09 7.03 2.20
C ASP A 126 -11.94 5.71 1.41
N GLY A 127 -11.45 4.67 2.08
CA GLY A 127 -11.32 3.33 1.53
C GLY A 127 -10.16 3.19 0.55
N GLY A 128 -9.14 4.05 0.64
CA GLY A 128 -7.92 4.01 -0.17
C GLY A 128 -7.96 4.88 -1.44
N ASP A 129 -8.92 5.80 -1.58
CA ASP A 129 -9.04 6.67 -2.76
C ASP A 129 -8.17 7.92 -2.65
N SER A 130 -7.99 8.46 -1.44
CA SER A 130 -7.03 9.51 -1.14
C SER A 130 -6.15 9.16 0.06
N TRP A 131 -4.87 9.54 -0.02
CA TRP A 131 -3.86 9.23 0.98
C TRP A 131 -3.17 10.50 1.47
N ARG A 132 -3.15 10.66 2.80
CA ARG A 132 -2.48 11.77 3.49
C ARG A 132 -1.27 11.30 4.28
N PRO A 133 -0.16 12.07 4.30
CA PRO A 133 0.99 11.77 5.15
C PRO A 133 0.57 11.71 6.62
N PHE A 134 1.06 10.71 7.35
CA PHE A 134 0.88 10.64 8.80
C PHE A 134 2.00 11.43 9.49
N SER A 135 1.75 12.73 9.70
CA SER A 135 2.77 13.70 10.14
C SER A 135 3.47 13.32 11.46
N SER A 136 2.77 12.65 12.38
CA SER A 136 3.35 12.22 13.66
C SER A 136 4.56 11.29 13.53
N ILE A 137 4.74 10.63 12.38
CA ILE A 137 5.95 9.85 12.07
C ILE A 137 6.76 10.54 10.99
N ASN A 138 6.11 10.95 9.90
CA ASN A 138 6.83 11.42 8.71
C ASN A 138 7.59 12.72 8.98
N ASP A 139 7.08 13.57 9.87
CA ASP A 139 7.64 14.89 10.17
C ASP A 139 8.24 14.94 11.60
N ASP A 140 8.40 13.79 12.28
CA ASP A 140 9.08 13.73 13.58
C ASP A 140 10.56 14.16 13.39
N PRO A 141 11.09 15.08 14.22
CA PRO A 141 12.49 15.52 14.12
C PRO A 141 13.53 14.39 14.21
N ARG A 142 13.16 13.25 14.80
CA ARG A 142 14.00 12.05 14.93
C ARG A 142 13.83 11.07 13.77
N TYR A 143 12.97 11.36 12.79
CA TYR A 143 12.71 10.46 11.66
C TYR A 143 14.01 9.96 11.01
N ARG A 144 14.96 10.86 10.71
CA ARG A 144 16.24 10.50 10.09
C ARG A 144 17.16 9.70 11.01
N GLN A 145 17.07 9.89 12.33
CA GLN A 145 17.81 9.09 13.30
C GLN A 145 17.32 7.63 13.30
N TRP A 146 16.02 7.41 13.11
CA TRP A 146 15.44 6.07 13.08
C TRP A 146 15.54 5.39 11.71
N MET A 147 15.28 6.16 10.65
CA MET A 147 15.03 5.64 9.29
C MET A 147 16.22 5.80 8.35
N GLY A 148 17.20 6.65 8.71
CA GLY A 148 18.35 6.96 7.87
C GLY A 148 18.01 7.69 6.57
N SER A 149 18.82 7.44 5.56
CA SER A 149 18.67 7.92 4.19
C SER A 149 18.25 6.80 3.24
N PHE A 150 17.97 7.15 1.97
CA PHE A 150 17.65 6.17 0.94
C PHE A 150 18.78 5.15 0.70
N GLN A 151 20.03 5.50 1.01
CA GLN A 151 21.19 4.63 0.80
C GLN A 151 21.38 3.59 1.91
N ASP A 152 20.71 3.75 3.05
CA ASP A 152 20.90 2.91 4.24
C ASP A 152 19.98 1.68 4.25
N GLY A 153 19.34 1.38 3.11
CA GLY A 153 18.26 0.40 2.97
C GLY A 153 18.62 -0.91 2.27
N THR A 154 17.58 -1.74 2.06
CA THR A 154 17.69 -3.00 1.30
C THR A 154 17.93 -2.76 -0.20
N PRO A 155 18.27 -3.78 -1.02
CA PRO A 155 18.57 -3.58 -2.45
C PRO A 155 17.46 -2.89 -3.27
N ASP A 156 16.19 -3.04 -2.90
CA ASP A 156 15.04 -2.37 -3.54
C ASP A 156 14.65 -1.04 -2.83
N GLY A 157 15.53 -0.53 -1.94
CA GLY A 157 15.32 0.64 -1.08
C GLY A 157 14.85 0.29 0.34
N PRO A 158 14.99 1.21 1.31
CA PRO A 158 14.45 1.04 2.65
C PRO A 158 12.91 1.17 2.65
N LYS A 159 12.21 0.48 3.56
CA LYS A 159 10.75 0.34 3.47
C LYS A 159 10.06 0.34 4.83
N LEU A 160 8.89 0.97 4.91
CA LEU A 160 7.98 0.84 6.05
C LEU A 160 7.01 -0.32 5.77
N HIS A 161 6.96 -1.28 6.69
CA HIS A 161 6.15 -2.48 6.59
C HIS A 161 5.63 -2.90 7.96
N SER A 162 4.82 -3.97 8.01
CA SER A 162 4.30 -4.52 9.26
C SER A 162 3.59 -3.47 10.13
N ILE A 163 2.77 -2.65 9.49
CA ILE A 163 1.83 -1.78 10.20
C ILE A 163 0.81 -2.69 10.88
N ILE A 164 0.61 -2.51 12.17
CA ILE A 164 -0.33 -3.29 12.97
C ILE A 164 -1.24 -2.28 13.68
N VAL A 165 -2.54 -2.46 13.50
CA VAL A 165 -3.58 -1.71 14.22
C VAL A 165 -4.02 -2.60 15.38
N ASP A 166 -4.05 -2.03 16.58
CA ASP A 166 -4.53 -2.77 17.75
C ASP A 166 -6.02 -3.09 17.55
N PRO A 167 -6.47 -4.33 17.76
CA PRO A 167 -7.90 -4.64 17.63
C PRO A 167 -8.77 -3.96 18.71
N ARG A 168 -8.17 -3.40 19.76
CA ARG A 168 -8.88 -2.81 20.91
C ARG A 168 -9.23 -1.33 20.71
N ASP A 169 -8.44 -0.59 19.92
CA ASP A 169 -8.63 0.84 19.62
C ASP A 169 -8.05 1.26 18.26
#